data_AF-Q0QUS6-F1
#
_entry.id   AF-Q0QUS6-F1
#
_cell.length_a   1.000
_cell.length_b   1.000
_cell.length_c   1.000
_cell.angle_alpha   90.00
_cell.angle_beta   90.00
_cell.angle_gamma   90.00
#
_symmetry.space_group_name_H-M   'P 1'
#
loop_
_entity.id
_entity.type
_entity.pdbx_description
1 polymer ?
#
loop_
_entity_poly.entity_id
_entity_poly.type
_entity_poly.pdbx_seq_one_letter_code
_entity_poly.pdbx_strand_id
1 'polypeptide(L)'
;GGSSEEEFSCGEIEVHEVDPRAEDRELKDQLLRKYSGYFSSLKQEFLKKKKKGKLPKEARQKLLEWWNVHYKWPYPSETDKVSLAESTGLDQKQINNWFINQRKRHWKPSEDMQFVVMDSLNPHGASFYMDGADC
;
A
#
# COMPACT_ATOMS: atom_id res chain seq x y z
N GLY A 1 -18.02 96.55 -6.02
CA GLY A 1 -16.71 96.09 -5.57
C GLY A 1 -16.91 94.69 -5.03
N GLY A 2 -16.15 93.72 -5.55
CA GLY A 2 -16.36 92.30 -5.29
C GLY A 2 -15.90 91.83 -3.91
N SER A 3 -16.22 90.58 -3.60
CA SER A 3 -15.47 89.76 -2.65
C SER A 3 -15.31 88.38 -3.28
N SER A 4 -14.06 87.98 -3.44
CA SER A 4 -13.57 86.76 -4.08
C SER A 4 -13.42 85.68 -3.00
N GLU A 5 -13.90 84.47 -3.30
CA GLU A 5 -13.60 83.26 -2.53
C GLU A 5 -13.03 82.21 -3.50
N GLU A 6 -11.76 81.91 -3.31
CA GLU A 6 -10.97 80.92 -4.07
C GLU A 6 -10.76 79.68 -3.17
N GLU A 7 -10.87 78.51 -3.80
CA GLU A 7 -10.20 77.22 -3.49
C GLU A 7 -10.67 76.44 -2.24
N PHE A 8 -10.88 75.11 -2.30
CA PHE A 8 -9.82 74.14 -2.59
C PHE A 8 -10.42 72.81 -3.10
N SER A 9 -10.07 72.42 -4.33
CA SER A 9 -10.37 71.09 -4.87
C SER A 9 -9.44 70.08 -4.19
N CYS A 10 -10.00 69.27 -3.29
CA CYS A 10 -9.30 68.16 -2.66
C CYS A 10 -9.08 67.07 -3.73
N GLY A 11 -7.86 66.99 -4.25
CA GLY A 11 -7.46 65.91 -5.14
C GLY A 11 -7.57 64.56 -4.44
N GLU A 12 -8.40 63.67 -4.98
CA GLU A 12 -8.44 62.28 -4.56
C GLU A 12 -7.09 61.63 -4.84
N ILE A 13 -6.37 61.26 -3.77
CA ILE A 13 -5.28 60.31 -3.88
C ILE A 13 -5.94 58.95 -4.04
N GLU A 14 -5.94 58.44 -5.27
CA GLU A 14 -6.36 57.08 -5.58
C GLU A 14 -5.39 56.11 -4.91
N VAL A 15 -5.74 55.64 -3.70
CA VAL A 15 -5.03 54.55 -3.06
C VAL A 15 -5.40 53.29 -3.85
N HIS A 16 -4.48 52.83 -4.70
CA HIS A 16 -4.55 51.50 -5.28
C HIS A 16 -4.41 50.49 -4.14
N GLU A 17 -5.53 50.16 -3.47
CA GLU A 17 -5.60 49.05 -2.54
C GLU A 17 -5.52 47.75 -3.35
N VAL A 18 -4.30 47.25 -3.53
CA VAL A 18 -4.09 45.94 -4.13
C VAL A 18 -4.53 44.89 -3.11
N ASP A 19 -5.62 44.16 -3.42
CA ASP A 19 -6.14 43.07 -2.60
C ASP A 19 -5.05 42.00 -2.42
N PRO A 20 -4.51 41.78 -1.21
CA PRO A 20 -3.45 40.80 -0.97
C PRO A 20 -3.88 39.37 -1.33
N ARG A 21 -5.20 39.08 -1.34
CA ARG A 21 -5.73 37.78 -1.77
C ARG A 21 -5.78 37.63 -3.29
N ALA A 22 -5.74 38.72 -4.04
CA ALA A 22 -5.63 38.69 -5.49
C ALA A 22 -4.18 38.38 -5.89
N GLU A 23 -3.20 38.99 -5.22
CA GLU A 23 -1.78 38.71 -5.41
C GLU A 23 -1.45 37.24 -5.11
N ASP A 24 -1.97 36.68 -4.02
CA ASP A 24 -1.79 35.27 -3.67
C ASP A 24 -2.37 34.31 -4.73
N ARG A 25 -3.52 34.67 -5.31
CA ARG A 25 -4.16 33.90 -6.39
C ARG A 25 -3.32 33.96 -7.66
N GLU A 26 -2.80 35.13 -8.00
CA GLU A 26 -1.97 35.33 -9.17
C GLU A 26 -0.61 34.65 -9.02
N LEU A 27 0.03 34.74 -7.85
CA LEU A 27 1.27 34.03 -7.55
C LEU A 27 1.09 32.52 -7.66
N LYS A 28 -0.04 32.00 -7.14
CA LYS A 28 -0.39 30.59 -7.27
C LYS A 28 -0.56 30.18 -8.73
N ASP A 29 -1.24 30.99 -9.55
CA ASP A 29 -1.44 30.71 -10.97
C ASP A 29 -0.12 30.78 -11.76
N GLN A 30 0.73 31.76 -11.49
CA GLN A 30 2.07 31.85 -12.07
C GLN A 30 2.91 30.61 -11.71
N LEU A 31 2.86 30.18 -10.45
CA LEU A 31 3.57 29.00 -9.99
C LEU A 31 3.04 27.72 -10.65
N LEU A 32 1.71 27.57 -10.74
CA LEU A 32 1.10 26.44 -11.45
C LEU A 32 1.47 26.45 -12.92
N ARG A 33 1.42 27.59 -13.63
CA ARG A 33 1.81 27.66 -15.05
C ARG A 33 3.27 27.25 -15.24
N LYS A 34 4.18 27.76 -14.42
CA LYS A 34 5.62 27.49 -14.52
C LYS A 34 5.96 26.02 -14.25
N TYR A 35 5.30 25.38 -13.28
CA TYR A 35 5.65 24.02 -12.85
C TYR A 35 4.64 22.94 -13.26
N SER A 36 3.54 23.28 -13.94
CA SER A 36 2.48 22.33 -14.34
C SER A 36 3.01 21.11 -15.09
N GLY A 37 3.91 21.31 -16.05
CA GLY A 37 4.53 20.22 -16.81
C GLY A 37 5.38 19.29 -15.95
N TYR A 38 6.22 19.86 -15.07
CA TYR A 38 7.04 19.10 -14.12
C TYR A 38 6.17 18.32 -13.13
N PHE A 39 5.14 18.95 -12.59
CA PHE A 39 4.18 18.31 -11.69
C PHE A 39 3.41 17.17 -12.37
N SER A 40 3.05 17.35 -13.63
CA SER A 40 2.37 16.32 -14.43
C SER A 40 3.30 15.14 -14.74
N SER A 41 4.56 15.41 -15.09
CA SER A 41 5.59 14.38 -15.31
C SER A 41 5.84 13.58 -14.02
N LEU A 42 6.06 14.27 -12.89
CA LEU A 42 6.22 13.63 -11.59
C LEU A 42 5.02 12.74 -11.24
N LYS A 43 3.79 13.25 -11.40
CA LYS A 43 2.58 12.45 -11.19
C LYS A 43 2.54 11.20 -12.07
N GLN A 44 2.89 11.32 -13.35
CA GLN A 44 2.95 10.17 -14.24
C GLN A 44 3.99 9.14 -13.80
N GLU A 45 5.18 9.55 -13.38
CA GLU A 45 6.21 8.65 -12.85
C GLU A 45 5.73 7.91 -11.58
N PHE A 46 5.09 8.61 -10.65
CA PHE A 46 4.51 7.98 -9.45
C PHE A 46 3.33 7.04 -9.77
N LEU A 47 2.53 7.34 -10.79
CA LEU A 47 1.41 6.51 -11.22
C LEU A 47 1.86 5.27 -12.02
N LYS A 48 2.94 5.37 -12.81
CA LYS A 48 3.56 4.22 -13.50
C LYS A 48 4.00 3.14 -12.49
N LYS A 49 4.50 3.54 -11.32
CA LYS A 49 4.84 2.63 -10.22
C LYS A 49 3.63 1.98 -9.52
N LYS A 50 2.40 2.42 -9.83
CA LYS A 50 1.15 2.03 -9.14
C LYS A 50 0.15 1.25 -9.99
N LYS A 51 0.58 0.54 -11.03
CA LYS A 51 -0.33 -0.39 -11.71
C LYS A 51 -0.61 -1.60 -10.78
N LYS A 52 -1.72 -1.53 -10.04
CA LYS A 52 -2.38 -2.66 -9.36
C LYS A 52 -2.89 -3.67 -10.41
N GLY A 53 -1.96 -4.33 -11.08
CA GLY A 53 -2.23 -5.44 -12.00
C GLY A 53 -1.85 -6.78 -11.37
N LYS A 54 -2.07 -7.87 -12.11
CA LYS A 54 -1.48 -9.18 -11.77
C LYS A 54 0.05 -9.02 -11.64
N LEU A 55 0.67 -9.76 -10.73
CA LEU A 55 2.12 -9.77 -10.58
C LEU A 55 2.81 -10.15 -11.91
N PRO A 56 3.99 -9.59 -12.23
CA PRO A 56 4.78 -9.97 -13.40
C PRO A 56 4.96 -11.49 -13.49
N LYS A 57 4.99 -12.05 -14.72
CA LYS A 57 5.12 -13.50 -14.94
C LYS A 57 6.36 -14.07 -14.23
N GLU A 58 7.50 -13.43 -14.42
CA GLU A 58 8.78 -13.81 -13.79
C GLU A 58 8.69 -13.81 -12.26
N ALA A 59 8.11 -12.76 -11.68
CA ALA A 59 7.93 -12.67 -10.24
C ALA A 59 7.06 -13.82 -9.70
N ARG A 60 5.96 -14.15 -10.40
CA ARG A 60 5.12 -15.29 -10.03
C ARG A 60 5.85 -16.62 -10.14
N GLN A 61 6.70 -16.79 -11.14
CA GLN A 61 7.46 -18.03 -11.32
C GLN A 61 8.39 -18.29 -10.14
N LYS A 62 9.15 -17.28 -9.71
CA LYS A 62 10.04 -17.39 -8.53
C LYS A 62 9.27 -17.70 -7.25
N LEU A 63 8.10 -17.07 -7.06
CA LEU A 63 7.23 -17.35 -5.90
C LEU A 63 6.69 -18.78 -5.91
N LEU A 64 6.30 -19.29 -7.08
CA LEU A 64 5.84 -20.67 -7.26
C LEU A 64 6.97 -21.68 -7.04
N GLU A 65 8.19 -21.36 -7.45
CA GLU A 65 9.35 -22.23 -7.24
C GLU A 65 9.63 -22.41 -5.74
N TRP A 66 9.71 -21.30 -4.98
CA TRP A 66 9.84 -21.39 -3.53
C TRP A 66 8.67 -22.17 -2.90
N TRP A 67 7.44 -21.89 -3.36
CA TRP A 67 6.23 -22.56 -2.90
C TRP A 67 6.27 -24.08 -3.07
N ASN A 68 6.74 -24.56 -4.23
CA ASN A 68 6.79 -25.99 -4.53
C ASN A 68 7.78 -26.72 -3.63
N VAL A 69 8.95 -26.10 -3.37
CA VAL A 69 9.95 -26.63 -2.43
C VAL A 69 9.38 -26.72 -1.01
N HIS A 70 8.55 -25.75 -0.60
CA HIS A 70 8.01 -25.64 0.74
C HIS A 70 6.52 -26.03 0.83
N TYR A 71 6.01 -26.85 -0.08
CA TYR A 71 4.56 -27.11 -0.18
C TYR A 71 3.95 -27.70 1.11
N LYS A 72 4.73 -28.50 1.85
CA LYS A 72 4.30 -29.08 3.14
C LYS A 72 4.04 -28.01 4.19
N TRP A 73 4.88 -26.96 4.24
CA TRP A 73 4.75 -25.85 5.18
C TRP A 73 5.08 -24.51 4.51
N PRO A 74 4.15 -23.94 3.73
CA PRO A 74 4.42 -22.80 2.86
C PRO A 74 4.32 -21.47 3.62
N TYR A 75 5.14 -21.33 4.66
CA TYR A 75 5.27 -20.15 5.52
C TYR A 75 6.71 -19.63 5.42
N PRO A 76 6.99 -18.70 4.49
CA PRO A 76 8.33 -18.15 4.35
C PRO A 76 8.75 -17.39 5.61
N SER A 77 10.01 -17.59 6.02
CA SER A 77 10.63 -16.80 7.09
C SER A 77 10.80 -15.33 6.67
N GLU A 78 11.15 -14.45 7.62
CA GLU A 78 11.44 -13.05 7.29
C GLU A 78 12.61 -12.93 6.30
N THR A 79 13.65 -13.75 6.47
CA THR A 79 14.77 -13.85 5.54
C THR A 79 14.35 -14.32 4.14
N ASP A 80 13.45 -15.31 4.05
CA ASP A 80 12.92 -15.76 2.76
C ASP A 80 12.12 -14.65 2.08
N LYS A 81 11.29 -13.92 2.84
CA LYS A 81 10.51 -12.80 2.31
C LYS A 81 11.38 -11.69 1.75
N VAL A 82 12.50 -11.37 2.42
CA VAL A 82 13.48 -10.39 1.93
C VAL A 82 14.13 -10.88 0.64
N SER A 83 14.65 -12.11 0.61
CA SER A 83 15.26 -12.70 -0.60
C SER A 83 14.28 -12.77 -1.79
N LEU A 84 13.03 -13.13 -1.53
CA LEU A 84 11.98 -13.14 -2.55
C LEU A 84 11.63 -11.73 -3.03
N ALA A 85 11.58 -10.74 -2.14
CA ALA A 85 11.36 -9.34 -2.52
C ALA A 85 12.47 -8.82 -3.43
N GLU A 86 13.74 -9.05 -3.06
CA GLU A 86 14.91 -8.65 -3.84
C GLU A 86 14.92 -9.31 -5.22
N SER A 87 14.69 -10.62 -5.28
CA SER A 87 14.73 -11.37 -6.54
C SER A 87 13.55 -11.08 -7.47
N THR A 88 12.38 -10.70 -6.94
CA THR A 88 11.17 -10.44 -7.74
C THR A 88 10.91 -8.96 -8.02
N GLY A 89 11.59 -8.06 -7.30
CA GLY A 89 11.34 -6.62 -7.34
C GLY A 89 9.99 -6.22 -6.74
N LEU A 90 9.41 -7.08 -5.89
CA LEU A 90 8.13 -6.83 -5.22
C LEU A 90 8.36 -6.37 -3.79
N ASP A 91 7.46 -5.54 -3.28
CA ASP A 91 7.47 -5.17 -1.87
C ASP A 91 7.10 -6.37 -0.99
N GLN A 92 7.63 -6.44 0.23
CA GLN A 92 7.31 -7.51 1.18
C GLN A 92 5.79 -7.67 1.42
N LYS A 93 5.01 -6.58 1.36
CA LYS A 93 3.55 -6.64 1.44
C LYS A 93 2.93 -7.43 0.28
N GLN A 94 3.46 -7.30 -0.93
CA GLN A 94 3.01 -8.06 -2.10
C GLN A 94 3.38 -9.53 -1.96
N ILE A 95 4.58 -9.82 -1.46
CA ILE A 95 5.03 -11.19 -1.13
C ILE A 95 4.07 -11.83 -0.11
N ASN A 96 3.84 -11.17 1.02
CA ASN A 96 2.94 -11.64 2.08
C ASN A 96 1.52 -11.90 1.54
N ASN A 97 0.96 -10.95 0.82
CA ASN A 97 -0.37 -11.09 0.23
C ASN A 97 -0.44 -12.24 -0.79
N TRP A 98 0.63 -12.46 -1.56
CA TRP A 98 0.68 -13.57 -2.49
C TRP A 98 0.65 -14.90 -1.75
N PHE A 99 1.50 -15.09 -0.74
CA PHE A 99 1.53 -16.34 0.03
C PHE A 99 0.24 -16.62 0.81
N ILE A 100 -0.39 -15.60 1.38
CA ILE A 100 -1.70 -15.73 2.03
C ILE A 100 -2.75 -16.21 1.02
N ASN A 101 -2.82 -15.57 -0.15
CA ASN A 101 -3.78 -15.95 -1.18
C ASN A 101 -3.47 -17.32 -1.80
N GLN A 102 -2.18 -17.65 -1.96
CA GLN A 102 -1.73 -18.93 -2.50
C GLN A 102 -2.10 -20.08 -1.57
N ARG A 103 -1.86 -19.94 -0.25
CA ARG A 103 -2.33 -20.89 0.76
C ARG A 103 -3.83 -21.07 0.72
N LYS A 104 -4.58 -19.97 0.76
CA LYS A 104 -6.05 -20.01 0.73
C LYS A 104 -6.60 -20.76 -0.49
N ARG A 105 -5.92 -20.72 -1.64
CA ARG A 105 -6.39 -21.33 -2.89
C ARG A 105 -5.87 -22.74 -3.15
N HIS A 106 -4.65 -23.04 -2.72
CA HIS A 106 -3.90 -24.21 -3.21
C HIS A 106 -3.28 -25.09 -2.12
N TRP A 107 -3.31 -24.65 -0.86
CA TRP A 107 -2.76 -25.47 0.23
C TRP A 107 -3.85 -26.34 0.84
N LYS A 108 -3.64 -27.65 0.76
CA LYS A 108 -4.42 -28.66 1.47
C LYS A 108 -3.45 -29.41 2.39
N PRO A 109 -3.55 -29.24 3.72
CA PRO A 109 -2.76 -30.05 4.64
C PRO A 109 -3.04 -31.52 4.35
N SER A 110 -1.97 -32.30 4.15
CA SER A 110 -2.09 -33.75 3.95
C SER A 110 -2.74 -34.40 5.17
N GLU A 111 -3.35 -35.59 5.01
CA GLU A 111 -4.04 -36.32 6.09
C GLU A 111 -3.13 -36.53 7.31
N ASP A 112 -1.83 -36.80 7.09
CA ASP A 112 -0.82 -36.93 8.15
C ASP A 112 -0.67 -35.66 9.01
N MET A 113 -1.01 -34.50 8.47
CA MET A 113 -0.93 -33.20 9.15
C MET A 113 -2.27 -32.80 9.81
N GLN A 114 -3.37 -33.49 9.50
CA GLN A 114 -4.64 -33.30 10.21
C GLN A 114 -4.54 -33.84 11.64
N PHE A 115 -3.73 -34.88 11.85
CA PHE A 115 -3.55 -35.53 13.15
C PHE A 115 -2.90 -34.60 14.19
N VAL A 116 -1.91 -33.78 13.79
CA VAL A 116 -1.23 -32.83 14.71
C VAL A 116 -2.11 -31.68 15.18
N VAL A 117 -3.25 -31.40 14.53
CA VAL A 117 -4.18 -30.32 14.91
C VAL A 117 -5.30 -30.83 15.82
N MET A 118 -5.56 -32.14 15.85
CA MET A 118 -6.61 -32.76 16.68
C MET A 118 -6.17 -33.07 18.12
N ASP A 119 -4.87 -33.01 18.41
CA ASP A 119 -4.34 -33.34 19.75
C ASP A 119 -4.44 -32.17 20.76
N SER A 120 -4.78 -30.95 20.31
CA SER A 120 -4.92 -29.78 21.19
C SER A 120 -6.36 -29.50 21.67
N LEU A 121 -7.35 -30.32 21.29
CA LEU A 121 -8.76 -30.11 21.66
C LEU A 121 -9.47 -31.35 22.23
N ASN A 122 -8.75 -32.43 22.57
CA ASN A 122 -9.38 -33.58 23.21
C ASN A 122 -8.94 -33.78 24.68
N PRO A 123 -9.65 -33.21 25.68
CA PRO A 123 -9.48 -33.59 27.07
C PRO A 123 -10.20 -34.92 27.42
N HIS A 124 -10.78 -35.62 26.45
CA HIS A 124 -11.57 -36.85 26.68
C HIS A 124 -11.18 -37.96 25.69
N GLY A 125 -9.97 -38.50 25.86
CA GLY A 125 -9.45 -39.56 24.99
C GLY A 125 -8.53 -40.56 25.68
N ALA A 126 -8.59 -40.69 27.01
CA ALA A 126 -7.89 -41.73 27.75
C ALA A 126 -8.88 -42.58 28.54
N SER A 127 -9.64 -43.41 27.83
CA SER A 127 -10.11 -44.68 28.41
C SER A 127 -9.80 -45.77 27.40
N PHE A 128 -8.61 -46.34 27.61
CA PHE A 128 -8.10 -47.52 26.95
C PHE A 128 -9.15 -48.63 26.93
N TYR A 129 -9.39 -49.20 25.75
CA TYR A 129 -9.68 -50.63 25.67
C TYR A 129 -8.38 -51.37 26.04
N MET A 130 -8.34 -51.93 27.24
CA MET A 130 -7.65 -53.17 27.59
C MET A 130 -8.72 -53.98 28.32
N ASP A 131 -9.41 -54.87 27.59
CA ASP A 131 -9.08 -56.29 27.44
C ASP A 131 -9.36 -57.08 28.72
N GLY A 132 -10.10 -58.17 28.57
CA GLY A 132 -10.68 -58.93 29.67
C GLY A 132 -9.65 -59.74 30.46
N ALA A 133 -9.95 -59.97 31.74
CA ALA A 133 -9.51 -61.14 32.52
C ALA A 133 -10.27 -61.23 33.86
N ASP A 134 -10.94 -62.38 34.04
CA ASP A 134 -11.15 -63.17 35.26
C ASP A 134 -11.43 -62.52 36.63
N CYS A 135 -12.64 -62.74 37.17
CA CYS A 135 -12.95 -63.71 38.25
C CYS A 135 -14.44 -63.67 38.63
#